data_AF-A0A9P9WTY0-F1
#
_entry.id   AF-A0A9P9WTY0-F1
#
_cell.length_a   1.000
_cell.length_b   1.000
_cell.length_c   1.000
_cell.angle_alpha   90.00
_cell.angle_beta   90.00
_cell.angle_gamma   90.00
#
_symmetry.space_group_name_H-M   'P 1'
#
loop_
_entity.id
_entity.type
_entity.pdbx_description
1 polymer ?
#
loop_
_entity_poly.entity_id
_entity_poly.type
_entity_poly.pdbx_seq_one_letter_code
_entity_poly.pdbx_strand_id
1 'polypeptide(L)'
;MTPAQLESGLPVEAPDKEALVKRNPYDNFAAVEAERKPYNLDDEWKLTKAPNPDWNFGDGANNDKWKNHKFLSIDPYEDGRDLVLNYKLMISATIPRPIALASSVTEDGKTRNIAPFSYFQCVTTDANDTVKNILATKECCISLTSDWIIEAANFTSVNTPPHISEWELAGLTPIPGDVVKVPYVGESPYSVECKYYSHQDFYSRVNPGVKTATQIIVEIVRFHIWEDALGPDRATADARKLRPVARLGGITYGNLFEGFEIPRPDAFRALRQDERVDKILKEQESQAQPKI
;
A
#
# COMPACT_ATOMS: atom_id res chain seq x y z
N MET A 1 5.03 30.66 19.29
CA MET A 1 5.87 31.71 18.68
C MET A 1 5.07 32.30 17.53
N THR A 2 5.49 33.43 16.94
CA THR A 2 4.93 33.83 15.64
C THR A 2 5.34 32.80 14.60
N PRO A 3 4.46 32.32 13.72
CA PRO A 3 4.84 31.42 12.63
C PRO A 3 5.94 32.02 11.78
N ALA A 4 6.80 31.17 11.21
CA ALA A 4 7.75 31.63 10.21
C ALA A 4 7.02 32.25 9.02
N GLN A 5 7.70 33.17 8.32
CA GLN A 5 7.23 33.81 7.10
C GLN A 5 8.41 33.97 6.14
N LEU A 6 8.35 33.36 4.95
CA LEU A 6 9.17 33.78 3.81
C LEU A 6 8.81 35.23 3.40
N GLU A 7 9.40 35.78 2.35
CA GLU A 7 9.24 37.22 2.04
C GLU A 7 7.83 37.59 1.51
N SER A 8 7.08 36.66 0.92
CA SER A 8 5.78 36.89 0.26
C SER A 8 4.56 37.12 1.20
N GLY A 9 4.74 37.66 2.42
CA GLY A 9 3.67 38.05 3.38
C GLY A 9 2.82 36.96 4.07
N LEU A 10 2.61 35.84 3.39
CA LEU A 10 1.78 34.68 3.73
C LEU A 10 2.32 33.73 4.88
N PRO A 11 1.62 32.66 5.36
CA PRO A 11 2.10 31.72 6.41
C PRO A 11 3.12 30.61 6.04
N VAL A 12 3.95 30.13 7.00
CA VAL A 12 4.91 28.99 6.81
C VAL A 12 4.58 27.78 7.73
N GLU A 13 3.33 27.59 8.17
CA GLU A 13 2.97 26.52 9.12
C GLU A 13 1.68 25.77 8.77
N ALA A 14 1.54 24.56 9.30
CA ALA A 14 0.47 23.62 8.93
C ALA A 14 0.06 22.68 10.09
N PRO A 15 -1.07 21.93 9.98
CA PRO A 15 -1.59 21.14 11.09
C PRO A 15 -0.74 19.90 11.42
N ASP A 16 -0.27 19.77 12.66
CA ASP A 16 0.36 18.54 13.15
C ASP A 16 -0.68 17.44 13.42
N LYS A 17 -0.85 16.51 12.47
CA LYS A 17 -1.66 15.29 12.66
C LYS A 17 -0.93 14.18 13.43
N GLU A 18 0.38 14.24 13.66
CA GLU A 18 1.10 13.21 14.42
C GLU A 18 0.89 13.40 15.93
N ALA A 19 0.82 14.65 16.41
CA ALA A 19 0.35 14.96 17.78
C ALA A 19 -1.04 14.38 18.09
N LEU A 20 -1.91 14.29 17.08
CA LEU A 20 -3.26 13.73 17.17
C LEU A 20 -3.29 12.18 17.06
N VAL A 21 -2.52 11.60 16.14
CA VAL A 21 -2.66 10.17 15.76
C VAL A 21 -1.63 9.25 16.42
N LYS A 22 -0.44 9.75 16.79
CA LYS A 22 0.64 9.04 17.50
C LYS A 22 0.92 7.62 16.95
N ARG A 23 1.46 7.59 15.74
CA ARG A 23 1.80 6.38 14.95
C ARG A 23 3.12 5.74 15.39
N ASN A 24 4.07 6.54 15.87
CA ASN A 24 5.31 6.03 16.49
C ASN A 24 5.04 5.50 17.92
N PRO A 25 5.36 4.23 18.23
CA PRO A 25 5.15 3.66 19.57
C PRO A 25 6.35 3.82 20.53
N TYR A 26 7.43 4.50 20.13
CA TYR A 26 8.67 4.62 20.92
C TYR A 26 9.00 6.07 21.31
N ASP A 27 9.25 6.32 22.60
CA ASP A 27 9.64 7.66 23.10
C ASP A 27 11.00 8.14 22.58
N ASN A 28 11.93 7.21 22.32
CA ASN A 28 13.22 7.48 21.68
C ASN A 28 13.48 6.46 20.57
N PHE A 29 12.99 6.74 19.36
CA PHE A 29 13.19 5.87 18.20
C PHE A 29 14.67 5.76 17.79
N ALA A 30 15.47 6.82 17.92
CA ALA A 30 16.87 6.83 17.49
C ALA A 30 17.73 5.82 18.27
N ALA A 31 17.46 5.61 19.56
CA ALA A 31 18.11 4.54 20.33
C ALA A 31 17.69 3.13 19.83
N VAL A 32 16.39 2.93 19.60
CA VAL A 32 15.83 1.67 19.07
C VAL A 32 16.29 1.38 17.63
N GLU A 33 16.68 2.41 16.89
CA GLU A 33 17.27 2.31 15.55
C GLU A 33 18.76 1.96 15.60
N ALA A 34 19.54 2.58 16.49
CA ALA A 34 20.94 2.27 16.70
C ALA A 34 21.22 0.84 17.20
N GLU A 35 20.23 0.19 17.82
CA GLU A 35 20.30 -1.23 18.22
C GLU A 35 19.99 -2.22 17.08
N ARG A 36 19.54 -1.76 15.92
CA ARG A 36 19.21 -2.62 14.77
C ARG A 36 20.45 -2.99 13.96
N LYS A 37 20.33 -4.07 13.19
CA LYS A 37 21.32 -4.39 12.16
C LYS A 37 21.31 -3.29 11.08
N PRO A 38 22.48 -2.89 10.55
CA PRO A 38 22.54 -2.04 9.37
C PRO A 38 21.74 -2.62 8.20
N TYR A 39 21.22 -1.75 7.33
CA TYR A 39 20.58 -2.15 6.09
C TYR A 39 21.59 -2.87 5.17
N ASN A 40 21.22 -4.04 4.66
CA ASN A 40 22.08 -4.81 3.76
C ASN A 40 21.79 -4.48 2.29
N LEU A 41 22.69 -3.74 1.65
CA LEU A 41 22.61 -3.46 0.21
C LEU A 41 22.78 -4.73 -0.64
N ASP A 42 23.46 -5.76 -0.11
CA ASP A 42 23.68 -7.05 -0.78
C ASP A 42 22.51 -8.04 -0.60
N ASP A 43 21.38 -7.61 0.00
CA ASP A 43 20.17 -8.45 0.06
C ASP A 43 19.45 -8.47 -1.30
N GLU A 44 19.79 -9.48 -2.10
CA GLU A 44 19.06 -9.87 -3.31
C GLU A 44 17.75 -10.61 -2.98
N TRP A 45 16.75 -10.43 -3.86
CA TRP A 45 15.53 -11.24 -3.86
C TRP A 45 15.85 -12.69 -4.26
N LYS A 46 15.54 -13.64 -3.38
CA LYS A 46 15.70 -15.08 -3.62
C LYS A 46 14.38 -15.75 -4.00
N LEU A 47 14.41 -16.59 -5.04
CA LEU A 47 13.33 -17.52 -5.34
C LEU A 47 13.62 -18.88 -4.71
N THR A 48 12.73 -19.35 -3.85
CA THR A 48 12.76 -20.69 -3.26
C THR A 48 11.72 -21.59 -3.92
N LYS A 49 11.82 -22.91 -3.70
CA LYS A 49 10.75 -23.84 -4.10
C LYS A 49 9.47 -23.53 -3.30
N ALA A 50 8.31 -23.86 -3.85
CA ALA A 50 7.06 -23.84 -3.10
C ALA A 50 7.21 -24.59 -1.75
N PRO A 51 6.64 -24.11 -0.63
CA PRO A 51 6.91 -24.67 0.71
C PRO A 51 6.54 -26.15 0.92
N ASN A 52 5.72 -26.71 0.02
CA ASN A 52 5.64 -28.14 -0.24
C ASN A 52 5.63 -28.32 -1.77
N PRO A 53 6.76 -28.74 -2.40
CA PRO A 53 6.82 -28.98 -3.85
C PRO A 53 5.95 -30.16 -4.29
N ASP A 54 5.69 -31.09 -3.37
CA ASP A 54 4.98 -32.35 -3.60
C ASP A 54 3.51 -32.26 -3.11
N TRP A 55 2.95 -31.04 -3.05
CA TRP A 55 1.55 -30.81 -2.65
C TRP A 55 0.58 -31.31 -3.72
N ASN A 56 -0.42 -32.08 -3.31
CA ASN A 56 -1.43 -32.69 -4.14
C ASN A 56 -2.85 -32.30 -3.71
N PHE A 57 -3.83 -32.43 -4.63
CA PHE A 57 -5.20 -31.95 -4.45
C PHE A 57 -5.86 -32.45 -3.15
N GLY A 58 -6.03 -31.54 -2.19
CA GLY A 58 -6.67 -31.86 -0.90
C GLY A 58 -5.70 -32.38 0.19
N ASP A 59 -4.39 -32.25 0.03
CA ASP A 59 -3.44 -32.43 1.16
C ASP A 59 -3.68 -31.40 2.28
N GLY A 60 -4.32 -30.27 1.95
CA GLY A 60 -4.68 -29.22 2.89
C GLY A 60 -3.50 -28.28 3.16
N ALA A 61 -3.21 -28.02 4.43
CA ALA A 61 -2.14 -27.11 4.84
C ALA A 61 -0.77 -27.81 4.83
N ASN A 62 0.28 -27.10 4.40
CA ASN A 62 1.66 -27.63 4.31
C ASN A 62 2.29 -28.06 5.66
N ASN A 63 1.63 -27.84 6.79
CA ASN A 63 1.96 -28.40 8.09
C ASN A 63 0.79 -28.26 9.07
N ASP A 64 0.82 -29.04 10.14
CA ASP A 64 -0.24 -29.12 11.14
C ASP A 64 -0.13 -28.11 12.30
N LYS A 65 0.81 -27.15 12.27
CA LYS A 65 1.03 -26.22 13.40
C LYS A 65 -0.26 -25.50 13.82
N TRP A 66 -1.08 -25.12 12.83
CA TRP A 66 -2.37 -24.45 13.02
C TRP A 66 -3.33 -25.19 13.98
N LYS A 67 -3.30 -26.53 14.02
CA LYS A 67 -4.18 -27.36 14.88
C LYS A 67 -3.96 -27.12 16.38
N ASN A 68 -2.79 -26.59 16.75
CA ASN A 68 -2.43 -26.29 18.14
C ASN A 68 -2.88 -24.88 18.59
N HIS A 69 -3.37 -24.04 17.67
CA HIS A 69 -3.82 -22.68 18.00
C HIS A 69 -5.32 -22.67 18.31
N LYS A 70 -5.70 -21.96 19.37
CA LYS A 70 -7.10 -21.66 19.69
C LYS A 70 -7.52 -20.39 18.98
N PHE A 71 -8.65 -20.43 18.27
CA PHE A 71 -9.32 -19.21 17.83
C PHE A 71 -9.88 -18.47 19.05
N LEU A 72 -9.58 -17.17 19.14
CA LEU A 72 -10.20 -16.27 20.10
C LEU A 72 -11.25 -15.43 19.35
N SER A 73 -12.48 -15.45 19.85
CA SER A 73 -13.51 -14.51 19.39
C SER A 73 -13.36 -13.21 20.15
N ILE A 74 -13.47 -12.09 19.44
CA ILE A 74 -13.45 -10.73 19.98
C ILE A 74 -14.63 -10.01 19.34
N ASP A 75 -15.55 -9.48 20.15
CA ASP A 75 -16.58 -8.59 19.61
C ASP A 75 -16.01 -7.16 19.63
N PRO A 76 -15.97 -6.43 18.49
CA PRO A 76 -15.51 -5.04 18.48
C PRO A 76 -16.31 -4.10 19.38
N TYR A 77 -17.47 -4.53 19.90
CA TYR A 77 -18.36 -3.80 20.81
C TYR A 77 -18.51 -4.47 22.19
N GLU A 78 -17.66 -5.43 22.58
CA GLU A 78 -17.69 -6.06 23.92
C GLU A 78 -17.51 -5.03 25.06
N ASP A 79 -18.20 -5.26 26.19
CA ASP A 79 -18.18 -4.35 27.34
C ASP A 79 -16.74 -4.10 27.86
N GLY A 80 -16.39 -2.82 27.99
CA GLY A 80 -15.06 -2.38 28.43
C GLY A 80 -14.01 -2.24 27.31
N ARG A 81 -14.36 -2.49 26.04
CA ARG A 81 -13.45 -2.34 24.90
C ARG A 81 -13.45 -0.93 24.31
N ASP A 82 -12.29 -0.28 24.31
CA ASP A 82 -12.08 1.00 23.61
C ASP A 82 -11.94 0.78 22.08
N LEU A 83 -12.62 1.61 21.29
CA LEU A 83 -12.58 1.59 19.82
C LEU A 83 -11.16 1.77 19.24
N VAL A 84 -10.26 2.45 19.95
CA VAL A 84 -8.83 2.58 19.59
C VAL A 84 -8.13 1.22 19.58
N LEU A 85 -8.59 0.23 20.36
CA LEU A 85 -8.05 -1.12 20.34
C LEU A 85 -8.46 -1.89 19.07
N ASN A 86 -9.64 -1.60 18.50
CA ASN A 86 -10.04 -2.15 17.20
C ASN A 86 -9.15 -1.63 16.07
N TYR A 87 -8.83 -0.33 16.08
CA TYR A 87 -7.84 0.26 15.18
C TYR A 87 -6.47 -0.44 15.32
N LYS A 88 -5.93 -0.57 16.54
CA LYS A 88 -4.63 -1.23 16.79
C LYS A 88 -4.59 -2.70 16.32
N LEU A 89 -5.68 -3.46 16.52
CA LEU A 89 -5.79 -4.84 16.07
C LEU A 89 -5.85 -4.94 14.53
N MET A 90 -6.68 -4.11 13.89
CA MET A 90 -6.84 -4.09 12.43
C MET A 90 -5.52 -3.77 11.71
N ILE A 91 -4.75 -2.77 12.17
CA ILE A 91 -3.49 -2.35 11.51
C ILE A 91 -2.30 -3.27 11.76
N SER A 92 -2.38 -4.17 12.74
CA SER A 92 -1.36 -5.18 13.02
C SER A 92 -1.66 -6.50 12.30
N ALA A 93 -2.94 -6.88 12.18
CA ALA A 93 -3.36 -8.07 11.42
C ALA A 93 -3.38 -7.85 9.90
N THR A 94 -3.73 -6.65 9.42
CA THR A 94 -3.85 -6.35 7.98
C THR A 94 -2.51 -5.89 7.43
N ILE A 95 -1.65 -6.83 7.00
CA ILE A 95 -0.30 -6.57 6.46
C ILE A 95 0.03 -7.59 5.35
N PRO A 96 0.93 -7.27 4.38
CA PRO A 96 1.47 -5.95 4.07
C PRO A 96 0.41 -4.99 3.51
N ARG A 97 0.60 -3.69 3.71
CA ARG A 97 -0.19 -2.61 3.05
C ARG A 97 0.80 -1.68 2.37
N PRO A 98 0.70 -1.34 1.07
CA PRO A 98 1.63 -0.40 0.46
C PRO A 98 1.51 1.00 1.10
N ILE A 99 2.39 1.92 0.69
CA ILE A 99 2.51 3.26 1.30
C ILE A 99 2.17 4.30 0.27
N ALA A 100 1.05 4.99 0.49
CA ALA A 100 0.77 6.21 -0.24
C ALA A 100 1.68 7.27 0.34
N LEU A 101 2.51 7.84 -0.52
CA LEU A 101 3.16 9.09 -0.21
C LEU A 101 2.62 10.23 -1.08
N ALA A 102 1.75 10.99 -0.44
CA ALA A 102 0.79 11.90 -1.01
C ALA A 102 0.90 13.24 -0.28
N SER A 103 1.85 14.04 -0.77
CA SER A 103 2.12 15.38 -0.29
C SER A 103 1.04 16.38 -0.66
N SER A 104 1.23 17.58 -0.12
CA SER A 104 0.44 18.77 -0.39
C SER A 104 1.33 19.98 -0.01
N VAL A 105 0.90 21.23 -0.18
CA VAL A 105 1.64 22.40 0.31
C VAL A 105 0.89 23.48 1.14
N THR A 106 0.40 24.61 0.63
CA THR A 106 -0.19 25.68 1.46
C THR A 106 -1.13 26.53 0.64
N GLU A 107 -1.93 27.39 1.29
CA GLU A 107 -2.82 28.31 0.59
C GLU A 107 -2.05 29.46 -0.09
N ASP A 108 -0.72 29.53 0.10
CA ASP A 108 -0.13 30.81 0.50
C ASP A 108 1.37 30.98 0.15
N GLY A 109 1.85 30.38 -0.93
CA GLY A 109 3.23 30.51 -1.42
C GLY A 109 4.38 29.92 -0.59
N LYS A 110 4.18 29.29 0.59
CA LYS A 110 5.24 29.40 1.63
C LYS A 110 5.70 28.22 2.52
N THR A 111 5.00 27.10 2.75
CA THR A 111 5.58 25.97 3.54
C THR A 111 5.51 24.61 2.87
N ARG A 112 6.44 23.71 3.20
CA ARG A 112 6.52 22.35 2.66
C ARG A 112 6.54 21.33 3.82
N ASN A 113 5.70 20.30 3.77
CA ASN A 113 5.56 19.25 4.80
C ASN A 113 5.27 17.87 4.19
N ILE A 114 5.49 16.85 5.03
CA ILE A 114 6.20 15.61 4.67
C ILE A 114 6.12 14.58 5.86
N ALA A 115 5.53 13.36 5.68
CA ALA A 115 5.40 12.15 6.59
C ALA A 115 4.11 11.26 6.33
N PRO A 116 4.09 9.91 6.53
CA PRO A 116 3.47 8.92 5.60
C PRO A 116 2.09 8.26 5.90
N PHE A 117 1.31 7.89 4.86
CA PHE A 117 0.06 7.10 4.96
C PHE A 117 0.20 5.59 4.63
N SER A 118 -0.57 4.72 5.31
CA SER A 118 -0.52 3.25 5.09
C SER A 118 -1.88 2.55 4.96
N TYR A 119 -2.97 3.29 4.79
CA TYR A 119 -4.22 2.74 4.25
C TYR A 119 -4.24 2.94 2.72
N PHE A 120 -3.11 2.64 2.09
CA PHE A 120 -3.01 2.73 0.65
C PHE A 120 -3.42 1.41 0.03
N GLN A 121 -4.47 1.50 -0.76
CA GLN A 121 -4.85 0.63 -1.85
C GLN A 121 -5.37 1.57 -2.94
N CYS A 122 -5.60 1.08 -4.16
CA CYS A 122 -6.20 1.90 -5.22
C CYS A 122 -7.72 2.08 -5.05
N VAL A 123 -8.11 2.52 -3.85
CA VAL A 123 -9.44 2.89 -3.36
C VAL A 123 -9.20 4.00 -2.34
N THR A 124 -9.19 5.27 -2.79
CA THR A 124 -8.78 6.41 -1.93
C THR A 124 -9.84 6.78 -0.88
N THR A 125 -9.41 7.50 0.18
CA THR A 125 -10.23 7.76 1.38
C THR A 125 -9.95 9.10 2.08
N ASP A 126 -9.77 10.24 1.37
CA ASP A 126 -10.35 11.57 1.74
C ASP A 126 -9.93 12.70 0.76
N ALA A 127 -10.50 13.89 0.91
CA ALA A 127 -10.23 15.06 0.06
C ALA A 127 -8.92 15.82 0.38
N ASN A 128 -7.75 15.18 0.19
CA ASN A 128 -6.46 15.89 0.17
C ASN A 128 -6.29 16.72 -1.13
N ASP A 129 -5.24 17.53 -1.22
CA ASP A 129 -5.01 18.38 -2.40
C ASP A 129 -4.72 17.58 -3.67
N THR A 130 -4.13 16.38 -3.58
CA THR A 130 -4.04 15.43 -4.71
C THR A 130 -5.43 15.05 -5.24
N VAL A 131 -6.39 14.75 -4.36
CA VAL A 131 -7.78 14.44 -4.72
C VAL A 131 -8.50 15.66 -5.32
N LYS A 132 -8.31 16.87 -4.76
CA LYS A 132 -8.84 18.11 -5.36
C LYS A 132 -8.30 18.31 -6.78
N ASN A 133 -6.99 18.13 -6.95
CA ASN A 133 -6.32 18.28 -8.24
C ASN A 133 -6.82 17.23 -9.25
N ILE A 134 -6.88 15.94 -8.91
CA ILE A 134 -7.44 14.89 -9.78
C ILE A 134 -8.90 15.18 -10.17
N LEU A 135 -9.72 15.67 -9.24
CA LEU A 135 -11.10 16.03 -9.51
C LEU A 135 -11.24 17.29 -10.40
N ALA A 136 -10.24 18.17 -10.44
CA ALA A 136 -10.20 19.36 -11.27
C ALA A 136 -9.55 19.14 -12.66
N THR A 137 -8.35 18.54 -12.71
CA THR A 137 -7.56 18.32 -13.93
C THR A 137 -7.98 17.09 -14.72
N LYS A 138 -8.59 16.10 -14.05
CA LYS A 138 -8.94 14.77 -14.57
C LYS A 138 -7.74 13.89 -14.94
N GLU A 139 -6.55 14.19 -14.43
CA GLU A 139 -5.30 13.51 -14.74
C GLU A 139 -4.45 13.24 -13.47
N CYS A 140 -3.72 12.11 -13.44
CA CYS A 140 -2.66 11.84 -12.48
C CYS A 140 -1.64 10.82 -13.02
N CYS A 141 -0.54 10.65 -12.28
CA CYS A 141 0.40 9.54 -12.44
C CYS A 141 0.48 8.76 -11.12
N ILE A 142 0.80 7.47 -11.19
CA ILE A 142 1.02 6.60 -10.04
C ILE A 142 2.35 5.86 -10.25
N SER A 143 3.30 6.07 -9.34
CA SER A 143 4.64 5.46 -9.38
C SER A 143 4.77 4.38 -8.30
N LEU A 144 5.58 3.35 -8.57
CA LEU A 144 5.93 2.32 -7.61
C LEU A 144 6.96 2.85 -6.61
N THR A 145 6.75 2.56 -5.32
CA THR A 145 7.76 2.80 -4.30
C THR A 145 8.72 1.61 -4.19
N SER A 146 10.00 1.87 -4.47
CA SER A 146 11.11 0.94 -4.30
C SER A 146 11.92 1.27 -3.04
N ASP A 147 12.71 0.33 -2.53
CA ASP A 147 13.45 0.53 -1.27
C ASP A 147 14.50 1.64 -1.35
N TRP A 148 15.18 1.82 -2.48
CA TRP A 148 16.15 2.90 -2.69
C TRP A 148 15.55 4.33 -2.71
N ILE A 149 14.21 4.48 -2.72
CA ILE A 149 13.54 5.77 -2.53
C ILE A 149 12.72 5.82 -1.23
N ILE A 150 12.85 4.86 -0.30
CA ILE A 150 11.89 4.75 0.81
C ILE A 150 12.02 5.84 1.88
N GLU A 151 13.11 6.58 1.95
CA GLU A 151 13.21 7.78 2.77
C GLU A 151 12.46 8.94 2.12
N ALA A 152 12.70 9.21 0.82
CA ALA A 152 11.96 10.21 0.02
C ALA A 152 10.45 9.88 -0.06
N ALA A 153 10.15 8.59 -0.18
CA ALA A 153 8.83 7.96 -0.16
C ALA A 153 8.43 7.42 1.24
N ASN A 154 9.07 7.95 2.30
CA ASN A 154 8.48 8.25 3.61
C ASN A 154 8.30 9.77 3.81
N PHE A 155 9.07 10.60 3.08
CA PHE A 155 9.11 12.06 3.15
C PHE A 155 7.81 12.74 2.66
N THR A 156 7.52 12.89 1.37
CA THR A 156 6.36 13.66 0.82
C THR A 156 5.04 13.83 1.68
N SER A 157 4.46 12.84 2.38
CA SER A 157 2.99 12.81 2.61
C SER A 157 2.25 13.71 3.64
N VAL A 158 2.89 14.45 4.55
CA VAL A 158 2.14 15.00 5.70
C VAL A 158 1.54 16.37 5.42
N ASN A 159 0.91 16.93 6.43
CA ASN A 159 -0.08 17.97 6.28
C ASN A 159 0.61 19.30 6.13
N THR A 160 0.59 19.68 4.89
CA THR A 160 0.63 20.98 4.27
C THR A 160 -0.79 21.19 3.62
N PRO A 161 -1.40 22.40 3.49
CA PRO A 161 -2.52 22.74 2.55
C PRO A 161 -2.15 22.71 1.01
N PRO A 162 -2.50 23.61 0.04
CA PRO A 162 -2.23 23.45 -1.43
C PRO A 162 -0.82 23.26 -2.13
N HIS A 163 0.04 24.28 -2.45
CA HIS A 163 0.83 24.34 -3.76
C HIS A 163 2.43 24.52 -3.92
N ILE A 164 3.24 25.27 -3.13
CA ILE A 164 4.75 25.39 -3.14
C ILE A 164 5.52 24.03 -2.99
N SER A 165 5.87 23.36 -4.10
CA SER A 165 5.96 21.88 -4.17
C SER A 165 6.98 21.07 -3.33
N GLU A 166 6.79 19.76 -3.33
CA GLU A 166 7.30 18.79 -2.34
C GLU A 166 8.22 17.76 -3.00
N TRP A 167 8.13 17.63 -4.32
CA TRP A 167 9.14 17.06 -5.21
C TRP A 167 10.54 17.57 -4.83
N GLU A 168 10.73 18.89 -4.73
CA GLU A 168 12.04 19.45 -4.41
C GLU A 168 12.45 19.33 -2.94
N LEU A 169 11.53 18.99 -2.01
CA LEU A 169 11.92 18.61 -0.63
C LEU A 169 12.35 17.14 -0.54
N ALA A 170 11.64 16.26 -1.24
CA ALA A 170 11.95 14.83 -1.26
C ALA A 170 13.14 14.49 -2.17
N GLY A 171 13.60 15.45 -2.99
CA GLY A 171 14.69 15.24 -3.94
C GLY A 171 14.32 14.32 -5.11
N LEU A 172 13.03 14.12 -5.36
CA LEU A 172 12.53 13.26 -6.45
C LEU A 172 12.49 14.02 -7.77
N THR A 173 12.80 13.34 -8.87
CA THR A 173 12.87 13.92 -10.21
C THR A 173 11.53 13.78 -10.94
N PRO A 174 10.80 14.88 -11.23
CA PRO A 174 9.57 14.81 -12.01
C PRO A 174 9.88 14.63 -13.50
N ILE A 175 9.48 13.50 -14.08
CA ILE A 175 9.58 13.22 -15.52
C ILE A 175 8.23 13.54 -16.19
N PRO A 176 8.18 14.33 -17.28
CA PRO A 176 6.94 14.62 -18.00
C PRO A 176 6.25 13.35 -18.54
N GLY A 177 4.91 13.30 -18.47
CA GLY A 177 4.11 12.24 -19.09
C GLY A 177 3.99 12.35 -20.61
N ASP A 178 3.73 11.22 -21.27
CA ASP A 178 3.49 11.10 -22.72
C ASP A 178 2.07 11.53 -23.14
N VAL A 179 1.08 11.34 -22.24
CA VAL A 179 -0.36 11.43 -22.53
C VAL A 179 -1.08 12.38 -21.57
N VAL A 180 -0.63 12.48 -20.31
CA VAL A 180 -1.14 13.40 -19.29
C VAL A 180 -0.11 14.45 -18.90
N LYS A 181 -0.56 15.59 -18.36
CA LYS A 181 0.32 16.72 -17.98
C LYS A 181 1.01 16.53 -16.63
N VAL A 182 0.62 15.51 -15.87
CA VAL A 182 1.15 15.22 -14.54
C VAL A 182 2.47 14.43 -14.68
N PRO A 183 3.55 14.81 -14.00
CA PRO A 183 4.81 14.06 -14.07
C PRO A 183 4.74 12.75 -13.28
N TYR A 184 5.61 11.80 -13.63
CA TYR A 184 5.88 10.58 -12.86
C TYR A 184 7.28 10.63 -12.22
N VAL A 185 7.55 9.75 -11.25
CA VAL A 185 8.81 9.73 -10.49
C VAL A 185 9.91 9.05 -11.31
N GLY A 186 11.00 9.77 -11.62
CA GLY A 186 12.11 9.26 -12.43
C GLY A 186 12.93 8.17 -11.74
N GLU A 187 13.00 8.21 -10.41
CA GLU A 187 13.65 7.20 -9.56
C GLU A 187 12.81 5.92 -9.40
N SER A 188 11.58 5.89 -9.92
CA SER A 188 10.69 4.74 -9.83
C SER A 188 10.87 3.81 -11.03
N PRO A 189 11.01 2.48 -10.82
CA PRO A 189 11.24 1.53 -11.90
C PRO A 189 9.96 1.13 -12.65
N TYR A 190 8.79 1.55 -12.15
CA TYR A 190 7.49 1.33 -12.77
C TYR A 190 6.53 2.48 -12.43
N SER A 191 5.92 3.09 -13.44
CA SER A 191 4.90 4.13 -13.27
C SER A 191 3.77 3.98 -14.30
N VAL A 192 2.60 4.54 -14.00
CA VAL A 192 1.46 4.61 -14.92
C VAL A 192 0.88 6.01 -15.00
N GLU A 193 0.50 6.42 -16.21
CA GLU A 193 -0.30 7.63 -16.42
C GLU A 193 -1.78 7.26 -16.41
N CYS A 194 -2.59 8.10 -15.76
CA CYS A 194 -3.95 7.80 -15.40
C CYS A 194 -4.90 8.96 -15.72
N LYS A 195 -6.07 8.64 -16.28
CA LYS A 195 -7.19 9.58 -16.44
C LYS A 195 -8.30 9.27 -15.45
N TYR A 196 -8.94 10.32 -14.95
CA TYR A 196 -10.06 10.20 -14.03
C TYR A 196 -11.25 9.49 -14.69
N TYR A 197 -11.79 8.47 -14.02
CA TYR A 197 -12.99 7.74 -14.47
C TYR A 197 -14.21 8.07 -13.60
N SER A 198 -14.13 7.88 -12.29
CA SER A 198 -15.24 8.16 -11.36
C SER A 198 -14.79 8.39 -9.91
N HIS A 199 -15.70 8.80 -9.03
CA HIS A 199 -15.44 8.87 -7.58
C HIS A 199 -16.69 8.57 -6.74
N GLN A 200 -16.47 8.18 -5.49
CA GLN A 200 -17.48 7.93 -4.47
C GLN A 200 -17.03 8.54 -3.14
N ASP A 201 -17.77 9.52 -2.63
CA ASP A 201 -17.56 10.07 -1.29
C ASP A 201 -18.21 9.19 -0.21
N PHE A 202 -17.58 9.12 0.96
CA PHE A 202 -18.15 8.53 2.17
C PHE A 202 -18.17 9.57 3.30
N TYR A 203 -19.14 9.43 4.19
CA TYR A 203 -19.45 10.44 5.21
C TYR A 203 -19.52 9.80 6.60
N SER A 204 -19.22 10.60 7.62
CA SER A 204 -19.25 10.16 9.02
C SER A 204 -20.65 9.73 9.43
N ARG A 205 -20.76 8.51 9.97
CA ARG A 205 -21.99 8.01 10.61
C ARG A 205 -22.31 8.70 11.94
N VAL A 206 -21.34 9.41 12.53
CA VAL A 206 -21.48 10.10 13.83
C VAL A 206 -21.71 11.61 13.64
N ASN A 207 -21.09 12.20 12.61
CA ASN A 207 -21.20 13.63 12.29
C ASN A 207 -21.79 13.80 10.87
N PRO A 208 -23.13 13.81 10.70
CA PRO A 208 -23.77 13.91 9.39
C PRO A 208 -23.27 15.07 8.54
N GLY A 209 -23.00 14.83 7.26
CA GLY A 209 -22.47 15.81 6.31
C GLY A 209 -20.94 15.99 6.33
N VAL A 210 -20.25 15.53 7.39
CA VAL A 210 -18.77 15.51 7.40
C VAL A 210 -18.29 14.38 6.50
N LYS A 211 -17.54 14.73 5.44
CA LYS A 211 -16.84 13.74 4.61
C LYS A 211 -15.72 13.08 5.42
N THR A 212 -15.51 11.78 5.20
CA THR A 212 -14.45 10.99 5.85
C THR A 212 -13.68 10.09 4.88
N ALA A 213 -14.06 10.09 3.60
CA ALA A 213 -13.34 9.43 2.52
C ALA A 213 -13.82 9.88 1.13
N THR A 214 -12.96 9.77 0.12
CA THR A 214 -13.29 9.90 -1.31
C THR A 214 -12.55 8.80 -2.09
N GLN A 215 -13.26 7.74 -2.51
CA GLN A 215 -12.73 6.77 -3.47
C GLN A 215 -12.70 7.40 -4.86
N ILE A 216 -11.62 7.18 -5.62
CA ILE A 216 -11.49 7.57 -7.03
C ILE A 216 -11.12 6.31 -7.80
N ILE A 217 -11.70 6.16 -8.99
CA ILE A 217 -11.33 5.16 -9.99
C ILE A 217 -10.70 5.91 -11.16
N VAL A 218 -9.61 5.36 -11.69
CA VAL A 218 -8.85 5.92 -12.83
C VAL A 218 -8.59 4.86 -13.89
N GLU A 219 -8.53 5.31 -15.15
CA GLU A 219 -8.14 4.51 -16.31
C GLU A 219 -6.65 4.70 -16.59
N ILE A 220 -5.89 3.60 -16.72
CA ILE A 220 -4.47 3.67 -17.10
C ILE A 220 -4.37 3.89 -18.62
N VAL A 221 -3.65 4.94 -19.03
CA VAL A 221 -3.46 5.35 -20.44
C VAL A 221 -2.02 5.25 -20.94
N ARG A 222 -1.04 5.05 -20.04
CA ARG A 222 0.36 4.73 -20.35
C ARG A 222 0.98 3.89 -19.23
N PHE A 223 1.88 2.99 -19.61
CA PHE A 223 2.77 2.29 -18.69
C PHE A 223 4.22 2.73 -18.98
N HIS A 224 4.97 2.99 -17.93
CA HIS A 224 6.40 3.26 -17.92
C HIS A 224 7.10 2.22 -17.06
N ILE A 225 8.17 1.62 -17.54
CA ILE A 225 8.93 0.59 -16.81
C ILE A 225 10.38 0.60 -17.29
N TRP A 226 11.34 0.33 -16.40
CA TRP A 226 12.74 0.13 -16.78
C TRP A 226 12.91 -1.11 -17.66
N GLU A 227 13.78 -1.02 -18.66
CA GLU A 227 13.98 -2.08 -19.67
C GLU A 227 14.37 -3.42 -19.05
N ASP A 228 15.27 -3.41 -18.07
CA ASP A 228 15.76 -4.61 -17.39
C ASP A 228 14.81 -5.16 -16.31
N ALA A 229 13.73 -4.42 -16.00
CA ALA A 229 12.64 -4.83 -15.11
C ALA A 229 11.44 -5.41 -15.88
N LEU A 230 11.40 -5.30 -17.22
CA LEU A 230 10.35 -5.85 -18.07
C LEU A 230 10.74 -7.22 -18.62
N GLY A 231 9.85 -8.21 -18.51
CA GLY A 231 10.06 -9.55 -19.06
C GLY A 231 10.14 -9.55 -20.60
N PRO A 232 10.81 -10.54 -21.23
CA PRO A 232 10.90 -10.63 -22.69
C PRO A 232 9.55 -10.75 -23.41
N ASP A 233 8.50 -11.16 -22.70
CA ASP A 233 7.11 -11.23 -23.17
C ASP A 233 6.41 -9.85 -23.20
N ARG A 234 7.02 -8.82 -22.59
CA ARG A 234 6.45 -7.49 -22.32
C ARG A 234 5.15 -7.51 -21.53
N ALA A 235 4.90 -8.58 -20.77
CA ALA A 235 3.69 -8.82 -19.99
C ALA A 235 3.97 -9.14 -18.50
N THR A 236 5.17 -9.61 -18.18
CA THR A 236 5.64 -9.83 -16.81
C THR A 236 6.65 -8.75 -16.38
N ALA A 237 6.71 -8.46 -15.08
CA ALA A 237 7.67 -7.51 -14.51
C ALA A 237 8.47 -8.17 -13.38
N ASP A 238 9.78 -7.92 -13.35
CA ASP A 238 10.70 -8.58 -12.43
C ASP A 238 10.70 -7.90 -11.05
N ALA A 239 10.02 -8.51 -10.07
CA ALA A 239 9.96 -8.02 -8.70
C ALA A 239 11.36 -7.83 -8.05
N ARG A 240 12.37 -8.59 -8.50
CA ARG A 240 13.77 -8.49 -8.03
C ARG A 240 14.40 -7.15 -8.44
N LYS A 241 14.00 -6.63 -9.61
CA LYS A 241 14.42 -5.34 -10.18
C LYS A 241 13.60 -4.18 -9.64
N LEU A 242 12.29 -4.40 -9.47
CA LEU A 242 11.37 -3.40 -8.93
C LEU A 242 11.62 -3.08 -7.43
N ARG A 243 12.21 -4.02 -6.67
CA ARG A 243 12.44 -3.95 -5.20
C ARG A 243 11.29 -3.29 -4.40
N PRO A 244 10.03 -3.75 -4.58
CA PRO A 244 8.86 -3.08 -4.02
C PRO A 244 8.79 -3.18 -2.49
N VAL A 245 8.30 -2.12 -1.86
CA VAL A 245 8.16 -2.02 -0.39
C VAL A 245 6.72 -1.92 0.08
N ALA A 246 6.50 -2.29 1.34
CA ALA A 246 5.23 -2.16 2.03
C ALA A 246 5.36 -1.49 3.40
N ARG A 247 4.25 -0.96 3.92
CA ARG A 247 4.04 -0.78 5.35
C ARG A 247 3.62 -2.09 5.99
N LEU A 248 3.98 -2.20 7.26
CA LEU A 248 3.37 -3.09 8.23
C LEU A 248 2.56 -2.21 9.23
N GLY A 249 2.52 -2.53 10.52
CA GLY A 249 1.85 -1.67 11.51
C GLY A 249 2.55 -0.33 11.77
N GLY A 250 1.80 0.73 12.12
CA GLY A 250 2.37 1.99 12.64
C GLY A 250 3.35 2.72 11.70
N ILE A 251 4.61 2.84 12.13
CA ILE A 251 5.74 3.41 11.36
C ILE A 251 6.61 2.34 10.68
N THR A 252 6.23 1.06 10.74
CA THR A 252 7.07 -0.05 10.27
C THR A 252 6.97 -0.25 8.76
N TYR A 253 8.11 -0.42 8.10
CA TYR A 253 8.25 -0.76 6.69
C TYR A 253 8.69 -2.22 6.54
N GLY A 254 8.50 -2.81 5.36
CA GLY A 254 8.92 -4.18 5.06
C GLY A 254 9.21 -4.36 3.57
N ASN A 255 10.39 -4.90 3.27
CA ASN A 255 10.82 -5.22 1.92
C ASN A 255 10.42 -6.66 1.58
N LEU A 256 10.34 -6.95 0.29
CA LEU A 256 10.12 -8.30 -0.23
C LEU A 256 11.44 -8.79 -0.83
N PHE A 257 12.13 -9.72 -0.15
CA PHE A 257 13.43 -10.28 -0.55
C PHE A 257 13.42 -11.82 -0.66
N GLU A 258 12.28 -12.46 -0.43
CA GLU A 258 12.10 -13.89 -0.69
C GLU A 258 10.70 -14.13 -1.24
N GLY A 259 10.60 -15.04 -2.22
CA GLY A 259 9.34 -15.54 -2.74
C GLY A 259 9.49 -16.93 -3.32
N PHE A 260 8.37 -17.54 -3.69
CA PHE A 260 8.33 -18.83 -4.37
C PHE A 260 7.26 -18.79 -5.46
N GLU A 261 7.50 -19.49 -6.55
CA GLU A 261 6.58 -19.52 -7.70
C GLU A 261 5.64 -20.73 -7.60
N ILE A 262 4.35 -20.50 -7.85
CA ILE A 262 3.33 -21.55 -7.98
C ILE A 262 2.51 -21.21 -9.23
N PRO A 263 2.47 -22.08 -10.26
CA PRO A 263 1.64 -21.84 -11.43
C PRO A 263 0.15 -21.86 -11.06
N ARG A 264 -0.68 -21.12 -11.81
CA ARG A 264 -2.14 -21.28 -11.67
C ARG A 264 -2.52 -22.70 -12.10
N PRO A 265 -3.41 -23.40 -11.36
CA PRO A 265 -3.96 -24.68 -11.80
C PRO A 265 -4.62 -24.57 -13.17
N ASP A 266 -4.59 -25.68 -13.91
CA ASP A 266 -5.28 -25.80 -15.20
C ASP A 266 -6.79 -25.56 -15.08
N ALA A 267 -7.42 -25.26 -16.21
CA ALA A 267 -8.87 -25.13 -16.30
C ALA A 267 -9.56 -26.40 -15.76
N PHE A 268 -10.56 -26.25 -14.87
CA PHE A 268 -11.19 -27.34 -14.10
C PHE A 268 -11.63 -28.58 -14.91
N ARG A 269 -11.92 -28.43 -16.22
CA ARG A 269 -12.19 -29.54 -17.14
C ARG A 269 -11.04 -30.54 -17.29
N ALA A 270 -9.79 -30.08 -17.15
CA ALA A 270 -8.59 -30.92 -17.13
C ALA A 270 -8.37 -31.49 -15.73
N LEU A 271 -8.54 -30.69 -14.68
CA LEU A 271 -8.46 -31.15 -13.29
C LEU A 271 -9.47 -32.27 -12.99
N ARG A 272 -10.64 -32.28 -13.62
CA ARG A 272 -11.63 -33.38 -13.54
C ARG A 272 -11.16 -34.73 -14.13
N GLN A 273 -10.02 -34.78 -14.81
CA GLN A 273 -9.43 -36.02 -15.35
C GLN A 273 -8.40 -36.63 -14.38
N ASP A 274 -8.02 -35.90 -13.33
CA ASP A 274 -7.18 -36.40 -12.24
C ASP A 274 -8.00 -37.32 -11.32
N GLU A 275 -7.50 -38.55 -11.07
CA GLU A 275 -8.20 -39.57 -10.28
C GLU A 275 -8.47 -39.12 -8.83
N ARG A 276 -7.60 -38.28 -8.27
CA ARG A 276 -7.71 -37.78 -6.90
C ARG A 276 -8.75 -36.67 -6.81
N VAL A 277 -8.86 -35.80 -7.83
CA VAL A 277 -9.95 -34.82 -7.96
C VAL A 277 -11.30 -35.52 -8.18
N ASP A 278 -11.38 -36.49 -9.08
CA ASP A 278 -12.59 -37.29 -9.33
C ASP A 278 -13.07 -38.02 -8.06
N LYS A 279 -12.14 -38.64 -7.31
CA LYS A 279 -12.44 -39.24 -6.00
C LYS A 279 -13.01 -38.22 -5.01
N ILE A 280 -12.39 -37.05 -4.86
CA ILE A 280 -12.86 -36.00 -3.94
C ILE A 280 -14.27 -35.53 -4.32
N LEU A 281 -14.56 -35.37 -5.61
CA LEU A 281 -15.89 -34.98 -6.09
C LEU A 281 -16.94 -36.07 -5.77
N LYS A 282 -16.63 -37.35 -6.00
CA LYS A 282 -17.51 -38.48 -5.65
C LYS A 282 -17.76 -38.58 -4.14
N GLU A 283 -16.75 -38.34 -3.32
CA GLU A 283 -16.91 -38.30 -1.86
C GLU A 283 -17.82 -37.14 -1.44
N GLN A 284 -17.70 -35.95 -2.03
CA GLN A 284 -18.59 -34.81 -1.78
C GLN A 284 -20.03 -35.07 -2.26
N GLU A 285 -20.21 -35.63 -3.46
CA GLU A 285 -21.53 -36.01 -3.99
C GLU A 285 -22.23 -37.04 -3.10
N SER A 286 -21.48 -38.01 -2.54
CA SER A 286 -22.03 -39.00 -1.59
C SER A 286 -22.43 -38.40 -0.23
N GLN A 287 -21.78 -37.31 0.19
CA GLN A 287 -22.11 -36.59 1.43
C GLN A 287 -23.25 -35.59 1.24
N ALA A 288 -23.47 -35.11 0.01
CA ALA A 288 -24.54 -34.18 -0.35
C ALA A 288 -25.90 -34.87 -0.57
N GLN A 289 -25.94 -36.19 -0.75
CA GLN A 289 -27.21 -36.94 -0.80
C GLN A 289 -27.86 -36.97 0.59
N PRO A 290 -29.15 -36.59 0.72
CA PRO A 290 -29.83 -36.63 2.00
C PRO A 290 -29.95 -38.09 2.48
N LYS A 291 -29.69 -38.32 3.77
CA LYS A 291 -29.98 -39.60 4.41
C LYS A 291 -31.50 -39.79 4.45
N ILE A 292 -31.97 -40.78 3.70
CA ILE A 292 -33.35 -41.31 3.73
C ILE A 292 -33.46 -42.28 4.91
#